data_AF-A0A316HL22-F1
#
_entry.id   AF-A0A316HL22-F1
#
_cell.length_a   1.000
_cell.length_b   1.000
_cell.length_c   1.000
_cell.angle_alpha   90.00
_cell.angle_beta   90.00
_cell.angle_gamma   90.00
#
_symmetry.space_group_name_H-M   'P 1'
#
loop_
_entity.id
_entity.type
_entity.pdbx_description
1 polymer ?
#
loop_
_entity_poly.entity_id
_entity_poly.type
_entity_poly.pdbx_seq_one_letter_code
_entity_poly.pdbx_strand_id
1 'polypeptide(L)'
;MGTYNSILLYKSFNIPVSFDVATMALLSYNKSEFNIEKTGNSEYKLLSHFSFGVGKMGAKRLEGINLQLQLKAINDTTTEITLESSLRPELIIISIITPFAIWSILNNSTQVPHWIAALFPIAIIWFWLVYRFQEQRLALKTERYLMSLS
;
A
#
# COMPACT_ATOMS: atom_id res chain seq x y z
N MET A 1 -7.06 19.44 5.12
CA MET A 1 -7.91 18.35 5.64
C MET A 1 -8.00 17.30 4.55
N GLY A 2 -7.30 16.17 4.69
CA GLY A 2 -7.23 15.16 3.63
C GLY A 2 -8.54 14.37 3.51
N THR A 3 -9.01 14.17 2.28
CA THR A 3 -10.15 13.29 1.96
C THR A 3 -9.70 11.83 2.09
N TYR A 4 -10.13 11.15 3.15
CA TYR A 4 -9.88 9.73 3.32
C TYR A 4 -10.89 8.93 2.50
N ASN A 5 -10.43 8.25 1.44
CA ASN A 5 -11.18 7.16 0.85
C ASN A 5 -11.08 5.96 1.81
N SER A 6 -12.19 5.35 2.25
CA SER A 6 -12.13 4.37 3.36
C SER A 6 -11.42 3.08 2.99
N ILE A 7 -11.43 2.72 1.69
CA ILE A 7 -10.92 1.45 1.17
C ILE A 7 -9.45 1.53 0.76
N LEU A 8 -9.02 2.64 0.16
CA LEU A 8 -7.64 2.88 -0.30
C LEU A 8 -7.01 4.03 0.49
N LEU A 9 -5.70 3.98 0.70
CA LEU A 9 -5.00 5.05 1.37
C LEU A 9 -4.78 6.13 0.33
N TYR A 10 -5.40 7.28 0.56
CA TYR A 10 -5.16 8.49 -0.22
C TYR A 10 -4.75 9.59 0.76
N LYS A 11 -3.59 10.20 0.52
CA LYS A 11 -3.07 11.28 1.35
C LYS A 11 -2.36 12.31 0.47
N SER A 12 -2.85 13.55 0.48
CA SER A 12 -2.15 14.70 -0.13
C SER A 12 -1.66 15.68 0.93
N PHE A 13 -0.45 16.23 0.74
CA PHE A 13 0.13 17.27 1.58
C PHE A 13 1.13 18.12 0.77
N ASN A 14 1.38 19.35 1.23
CA ASN A 14 2.30 20.27 0.57
C ASN A 14 3.63 20.32 1.31
N ILE A 15 4.72 20.44 0.56
CA ILE A 15 6.06 20.70 1.10
C ILE A 15 6.61 22.02 0.50
N PRO A 16 7.24 22.89 1.31
CA PRO A 16 7.78 24.18 0.86
C PRO A 16 9.16 24.00 0.18
N VAL A 17 9.23 23.09 -0.78
CA VAL A 17 10.38 22.91 -1.66
C VAL A 17 9.94 22.89 -3.12
N SER A 18 10.81 23.34 -4.01
CA SER A 18 10.53 23.30 -5.45
C SER A 18 10.45 21.87 -5.97
N PHE A 19 9.73 21.69 -7.07
CA PHE A 19 9.52 20.39 -7.70
C PHE A 19 10.84 19.69 -8.05
N ASP A 20 11.83 20.45 -8.51
CA ASP A 20 13.15 19.93 -8.89
C ASP A 20 13.94 19.43 -7.68
N VAL A 21 13.88 20.17 -6.56
CA VAL A 21 14.52 19.77 -5.30
C VAL A 21 13.89 18.49 -4.76
N ALA A 22 12.56 18.41 -4.73
CA ALA A 22 11.85 17.21 -4.31
C ALA A 22 12.18 16.00 -5.21
N THR A 23 12.25 16.21 -6.52
CA THR A 23 12.61 15.19 -7.51
C THR A 23 14.05 14.70 -7.28
N MET A 24 15.01 15.60 -7.13
CA MET A 24 16.40 15.23 -6.87
C MET A 24 16.55 14.46 -5.56
N ALA A 25 15.86 14.90 -4.50
CA ALA A 25 15.89 14.23 -3.20
C ALA A 25 15.33 12.79 -3.25
N LEU A 26 14.30 12.53 -4.06
CA LEU A 26 13.77 11.18 -4.26
C LEU A 26 14.74 10.31 -5.07
N LEU A 27 15.41 10.88 -6.07
CA LEU A 27 16.41 10.17 -6.88
C LEU A 27 17.68 9.84 -6.09
N SER A 28 18.08 10.70 -5.15
CA SER A 28 19.26 10.51 -4.30
C SER A 28 18.97 9.73 -3.01
N TYR A 29 17.74 9.27 -2.79
CA TYR A 29 17.37 8.59 -1.55
C TYR A 29 18.15 7.29 -1.36
N ASN A 30 18.83 7.13 -0.22
CA ASN A 30 19.74 6.02 0.06
C ASN A 30 19.04 4.72 0.52
N LYS A 31 17.83 4.45 0.01
CA LYS A 31 17.08 3.18 0.19
C LYS A 31 17.10 2.58 1.61
N SER A 32 17.16 3.39 2.66
CA SER A 32 17.43 2.88 4.01
C SER A 32 16.19 2.27 4.66
N GLU A 33 15.00 2.82 4.38
CA GLU A 33 13.75 2.39 5.01
C GLU A 33 12.70 1.82 4.04
N PHE A 34 12.80 2.19 2.77
CA PHE A 34 11.95 1.75 1.67
C PHE A 34 12.73 1.90 0.35
N ASN A 35 12.24 1.29 -0.72
CA ASN A 35 12.79 1.54 -2.06
C ASN A 35 11.88 2.51 -2.82
N ILE A 36 12.50 3.28 -3.70
CA ILE A 36 11.81 4.19 -4.61
C ILE A 36 12.13 3.73 -6.02
N GLU A 37 11.09 3.57 -6.84
CA GLU A 37 11.18 3.28 -8.25
C GLU A 37 10.48 4.39 -9.02
N LYS A 38 11.14 4.97 -10.02
CA LYS A 38 10.51 5.99 -10.87
C LYS A 38 9.64 5.29 -11.90
N THR A 39 8.34 5.62 -11.93
CA THR A 39 7.36 5.03 -12.87
C THR A 39 6.95 6.00 -13.96
N GLY A 40 7.09 7.31 -13.73
CA GLY A 40 6.77 8.36 -14.69
C GLY A 40 7.60 9.62 -14.45
N ASN A 41 7.28 10.71 -15.15
CA ASN A 41 8.03 11.96 -15.02
C ASN A 41 7.91 12.58 -13.62
N SER A 42 6.71 12.55 -13.04
CA SER A 42 6.38 13.04 -11.71
C SER A 42 5.83 11.95 -10.79
N GLU A 43 5.96 10.69 -11.19
CA GLU A 43 5.36 9.55 -10.51
C GLU A 43 6.44 8.56 -10.05
N TYR A 44 6.29 8.11 -8.82
CA TYR A 44 7.19 7.22 -8.14
C TYR A 44 6.41 6.13 -7.43
N LYS A 45 6.99 4.96 -7.34
CA LYS A 45 6.48 3.81 -6.59
C LYS A 45 7.39 3.57 -5.40
N LEU A 46 6.78 3.57 -4.23
CA LEU A 46 7.44 3.35 -2.95
C LEU A 46 7.19 1.91 -2.56
N LEU A 47 8.25 1.17 -2.24
CA LEU A 47 8.19 -0.25 -1.89
C LEU A 47 8.73 -0.44 -0.47
N SER A 48 7.91 -0.95 0.44
CA SER A 48 8.37 -1.32 1.77
C SER A 48 9.36 -2.49 1.70
N HIS A 49 10.48 -2.39 2.43
CA HIS A 49 11.42 -3.51 2.59
C HIS A 49 10.82 -4.68 3.37
N PHE A 50 10.02 -4.35 4.38
CA PHE A 50 9.34 -5.34 5.22
C PHE A 50 7.86 -5.36 4.84
N SER A 51 7.42 -6.52 4.38
CA SER A 51 6.02 -6.77 4.10
C SER A 51 5.63 -8.14 4.66
N PHE A 52 4.65 -8.13 5.56
CA PHE A 52 4.11 -9.34 6.16
C PHE A 52 2.91 -9.81 5.34
N GLY A 53 2.82 -11.13 5.08
CA GLY A 53 1.72 -11.74 4.33
C GLY A 53 1.92 -11.78 2.81
N VAL A 54 3.10 -11.43 2.31
CA VAL A 54 3.38 -11.45 0.87
C VAL A 54 3.79 -12.85 0.43
N GLY A 55 2.98 -13.46 -0.44
CA GLY A 55 3.31 -14.74 -1.06
C GLY A 55 4.53 -14.61 -1.97
N LYS A 56 5.26 -15.70 -2.18
CA LYS A 56 6.19 -15.80 -3.32
C LYS A 56 5.51 -16.66 -4.38
N MET A 57 5.22 -16.09 -5.55
CA MET A 57 4.69 -16.86 -6.67
C MET A 57 5.80 -17.00 -7.74
N GLY A 58 6.59 -18.07 -7.63
CA GLY A 58 7.68 -18.38 -8.56
C GLY A 58 8.90 -17.44 -8.47
N ALA A 59 9.57 -17.20 -9.61
CA ALA A 59 10.77 -16.34 -9.71
C ALA A 59 10.49 -14.83 -9.62
N LYS A 60 9.21 -14.43 -9.70
CA LYS A 60 8.79 -13.05 -9.46
C LYS A 60 8.40 -12.91 -7.99
N ARG A 61 9.17 -12.14 -7.21
CA ARG A 61 8.70 -11.66 -5.92
C ARG A 61 7.41 -10.87 -6.18
N LEU A 62 6.30 -11.27 -5.57
CA LEU A 62 5.17 -10.36 -5.45
C LEU A 62 5.72 -9.12 -4.73
N GLU A 63 5.59 -7.98 -5.38
CA GLU A 63 6.06 -6.73 -4.82
C GLU A 63 5.37 -6.51 -3.49
N GLY A 64 6.12 -6.08 -2.48
CA GLY A 64 5.63 -5.99 -1.10
C GLY A 64 4.54 -4.94 -0.89
N ILE A 65 4.56 -4.30 0.27
CA ILE A 65 3.68 -3.14 0.47
C ILE A 65 4.14 -2.01 -0.44
N ASN A 66 3.23 -1.46 -1.26
CA ASN A 66 3.56 -0.41 -2.22
C ASN A 66 2.60 0.78 -2.12
N LEU A 67 3.13 1.97 -2.43
CA LEU A 67 2.38 3.22 -2.54
C LEU A 67 2.85 3.94 -3.80
N GLN A 68 1.92 4.52 -4.54
CA GLN A 68 2.20 5.47 -5.59
C GLN A 68 2.38 6.85 -4.95
N LEU A 69 3.40 7.56 -5.40
CA LEU A 69 3.71 8.92 -5.05
C LEU A 69 3.67 9.76 -6.31
N GLN A 70 2.91 10.85 -6.30
CA GLN A 70 2.86 11.82 -7.37
C GLN A 70 3.32 13.18 -6.85
N LEU A 71 4.20 13.82 -7.60
CA LEU A 71 4.65 15.19 -7.38
C LEU A 71 3.89 16.14 -8.30
N LYS A 72 3.45 17.27 -7.78
CA LYS A 72 2.86 18.33 -8.60
C LYS A 72 3.32 19.70 -8.12
N ALA A 73 3.91 20.49 -9.01
CA ALA A 73 4.29 21.87 -8.69
C ALA A 73 3.03 22.72 -8.46
N ILE A 74 2.95 23.39 -7.30
CA ILE A 74 1.93 24.41 -7.04
C ILE A 74 2.47 25.79 -7.46
N ASN A 75 3.72 26.07 -7.09
CA ASN A 75 4.47 27.26 -7.47
C ASN A 75 5.98 26.95 -7.46
N ASP A 76 6.83 27.94 -7.72
CA ASP A 76 8.29 27.77 -7.83
C ASP A 76 8.97 27.27 -6.53
N THR A 77 8.29 27.34 -5.40
CA THR A 77 8.83 27.02 -4.07
C THR A 77 8.04 25.95 -3.32
N THR A 78 6.93 25.46 -3.87
CA THR A 78 5.99 24.59 -3.17
C THR A 78 5.53 23.46 -4.09
N THR A 79 5.61 22.24 -3.57
CA THR A 79 5.22 21.02 -4.27
C THR A 79 4.12 20.30 -3.49
N GLU A 80 3.07 19.91 -4.20
CA GLU A 80 2.04 18.99 -3.70
C GLU A 80 2.54 17.55 -3.85
N ILE A 81 2.39 16.77 -2.79
CA ILE A 81 2.72 15.35 -2.74
C ILE A 81 1.42 14.58 -2.55
N THR A 82 1.10 13.70 -3.48
CA THR A 82 -0.02 12.77 -3.36
C THR A 82 0.50 11.34 -3.18
N LEU A 83 0.03 10.67 -2.13
CA LEU A 83 0.29 9.26 -1.85
C LEU A 83 -0.99 8.45 -2.04
N GLU A 84 -0.92 7.41 -2.86
CA GLU A 84 -2.06 6.53 -3.15
C GLU A 84 -1.67 5.05 -3.07
N SER A 85 -2.45 4.23 -2.35
CA SER A 85 -2.30 2.77 -2.37
C SER A 85 -3.13 2.15 -3.49
N SER A 86 -2.61 1.13 -4.15
CA SER A 86 -3.39 0.30 -5.06
C SER A 86 -4.02 -0.91 -4.35
N LEU A 87 -5.17 -1.36 -4.85
CA LEU A 87 -5.84 -2.56 -4.36
C LEU A 87 -5.00 -3.80 -4.67
N ARG A 88 -4.75 -4.65 -3.66
CA ARG A 88 -3.90 -5.83 -3.80
C ARG A 88 -4.64 -6.97 -4.51
N PRO A 89 -4.02 -7.63 -5.50
CA PRO A 89 -4.61 -8.78 -6.16
C PRO A 89 -4.87 -9.93 -5.18
N GLU A 90 -4.03 -10.12 -4.15
CA GLU A 90 -4.21 -11.17 -3.15
C GLU A 90 -5.50 -10.98 -2.33
N LEU A 91 -5.82 -9.74 -1.94
CA LEU A 91 -7.07 -9.43 -1.24
C LEU A 91 -8.29 -9.70 -2.13
N ILE A 92 -8.19 -9.38 -3.43
CA ILE A 92 -9.26 -9.66 -4.40
C ILE A 92 -9.48 -11.17 -4.53
N ILE A 93 -8.39 -11.93 -4.74
CA ILE A 93 -8.43 -13.39 -4.89
C ILE A 93 -9.01 -14.04 -3.62
N ILE A 94 -8.52 -13.69 -2.44
CA ILE A 94 -9.00 -14.25 -1.16
C ILE A 94 -10.48 -13.89 -0.95
N SER A 95 -10.90 -12.67 -1.28
CA SER A 95 -12.29 -12.24 -1.17
C SER A 95 -13.23 -13.01 -2.10
N ILE A 96 -12.74 -13.47 -3.26
CA ILE A 96 -13.52 -14.30 -4.19
C ILE A 96 -13.54 -15.77 -3.72
N ILE A 97 -12.40 -16.34 -3.30
CA ILE A 97 -12.32 -17.76 -2.90
C ILE A 97 -13.12 -18.03 -1.63
N THR A 98 -13.15 -17.09 -0.69
CA THR A 98 -13.80 -17.25 0.61
C THR A 98 -15.30 -17.61 0.54
N PRO A 99 -16.15 -16.90 -0.21
CA PRO A 99 -17.56 -17.28 -0.33
C PRO A 99 -17.75 -18.66 -0.95
N PHE A 100 -16.92 -19.07 -1.92
CA PHE A 100 -16.95 -20.44 -2.47
C PHE A 100 -16.57 -21.48 -1.41
N ALA A 101 -15.55 -21.20 -0.59
CA ALA A 101 -15.14 -22.09 0.49
C ALA A 101 -16.25 -22.23 1.55
N ILE A 102 -16.87 -21.12 1.96
CA ILE A 102 -18.00 -21.12 2.90
C ILE A 102 -19.18 -21.92 2.33
N TRP A 103 -19.57 -21.66 1.08
CA TRP A 103 -20.65 -22.38 0.41
C TRP A 103 -20.38 -23.89 0.32
N SER A 104 -19.14 -24.28 0.01
CA SER A 104 -18.72 -25.68 -0.03
C SER A 104 -18.83 -26.35 1.34
N ILE A 105 -18.40 -25.69 2.42
CA ILE A 105 -18.47 -26.21 3.79
C ILE A 105 -19.92 -26.37 4.26
N LEU A 106 -20.80 -25.45 3.86
CA LEU A 106 -22.21 -25.49 4.27
C LEU A 106 -23.03 -26.56 3.53
N ASN A 107 -22.67 -26.88 2.28
CA ASN A 107 -23.43 -27.82 1.44
C ASN A 107 -22.85 -29.24 1.38
N ASN A 108 -21.58 -29.44 1.75
CA ASN A 108 -20.99 -30.77 1.83
C ASN A 108 -21.17 -31.36 3.23
N SER A 109 -21.57 -32.64 3.30
CA SER A 109 -21.64 -33.45 4.53
C SER A 109 -20.26 -33.85 5.09
N THR A 110 -19.20 -33.19 4.64
CA THR A 110 -17.84 -33.41 5.14
C THR A 110 -17.76 -33.08 6.63
N GLN A 111 -17.00 -33.88 7.39
CA GLN A 111 -16.79 -33.79 8.84
C GLN A 111 -16.15 -32.47 9.33
N VAL A 112 -16.00 -31.47 8.45
CA VAL A 112 -15.40 -30.18 8.77
C VAL A 112 -16.38 -29.40 9.66
N PRO A 113 -16.01 -29.10 10.91
CA PRO A 113 -16.88 -28.36 11.81
C PRO A 113 -17.25 -26.99 11.23
N HIS A 114 -18.53 -26.64 11.27
CA HIS A 114 -19.04 -25.40 10.67
C HIS A 114 -18.46 -24.12 11.28
N TRP A 115 -17.91 -24.17 12.50
CA TRP A 115 -17.23 -23.03 13.11
C TRP A 115 -16.00 -22.57 12.32
N ILE A 116 -15.38 -23.46 11.53
CA ILE A 116 -14.25 -23.10 10.64
C ILE A 116 -14.71 -22.12 9.55
N ALA A 117 -15.97 -22.19 9.09
CA ALA A 117 -16.49 -21.23 8.12
C ALA A 117 -16.44 -19.78 8.66
N ALA A 118 -16.57 -19.58 9.98
CA ALA A 118 -16.46 -18.27 10.61
C ALA A 118 -15.03 -17.72 10.66
N LEU A 119 -14.00 -18.59 10.58
CA LEU A 119 -12.61 -18.14 10.55
C LEU A 119 -12.25 -17.39 9.26
N PHE A 120 -12.87 -17.74 8.14
CA PHE A 120 -12.57 -17.12 6.84
C PHE A 120 -12.85 -15.60 6.80
N PRO A 121 -14.05 -15.10 7.15
CA PRO A 121 -14.30 -13.66 7.19
C PRO A 121 -13.44 -12.95 8.24
N ILE A 122 -13.17 -13.59 9.39
CA ILE A 122 -12.25 -13.05 10.40
C ILE A 122 -10.84 -12.90 9.82
N ALA A 123 -10.35 -13.89 9.09
CA ALA A 123 -9.05 -13.85 8.44
C ALA A 123 -8.97 -12.74 7.39
N ILE A 124 -10.01 -12.54 6.58
CA ILE A 124 -10.06 -11.42 5.61
C ILE A 124 -9.93 -10.09 6.33
N ILE A 125 -10.72 -9.86 7.38
CA ILE A 125 -10.71 -8.61 8.15
C ILE A 125 -9.33 -8.39 8.77
N TRP A 126 -8.73 -9.44 9.33
CA TRP A 126 -7.39 -9.39 9.91
C TRP A 126 -6.34 -9.02 8.86
N PHE A 127 -6.31 -9.71 7.71
CA PHE A 127 -5.37 -9.40 6.63
C PHE A 127 -5.55 -7.98 6.11
N TRP A 128 -6.79 -7.53 5.90
CA TRP A 128 -7.08 -6.17 5.51
C TRP A 128 -6.48 -5.17 6.50
N LEU A 129 -6.73 -5.34 7.80
CA LEU A 129 -6.20 -4.46 8.84
C LEU A 129 -4.67 -4.43 8.87
N VAL A 130 -4.04 -5.60 8.81
CA VAL A 130 -2.57 -5.73 8.79
C VAL A 130 -1.98 -5.01 7.57
N TYR A 131 -2.61 -5.09 6.40
CA TYR A 131 -2.16 -4.38 5.20
C TYR A 131 -2.33 -2.87 5.33
N ARG A 132 -3.49 -2.39 5.82
CA ARG A 132 -3.73 -0.95 6.03
C ARG A 132 -2.71 -0.34 6.98
N PHE A 133 -2.35 -1.06 8.04
CA PHE A 133 -1.35 -0.59 8.99
C PHE A 133 0.05 -0.47 8.36
N GLN A 134 0.43 -1.43 7.49
CA GLN A 134 1.70 -1.35 6.78
C GLN A 134 1.74 -0.22 5.76
N GLU A 135 0.64 0.02 5.02
CA GLU A 135 0.50 1.14 4.10
C GLU A 135 0.63 2.48 4.82
N GLN A 136 -0.08 2.65 5.95
CA GLN A 136 0.02 3.86 6.77
C GLN A 136 1.44 4.08 7.28
N ARG A 137 2.14 3.03 7.72
CA ARG A 137 3.54 3.15 8.14
C ARG A 137 4.45 3.59 7.01
N LEU A 138 4.27 3.06 5.79
CA LEU A 138 5.05 3.47 4.63
C LEU A 138 4.76 4.94 4.26
N ALA A 139 3.49 5.35 4.30
CA ALA A 139 3.09 6.74 4.06
C ALA A 139 3.73 7.70 5.07
N LEU A 140 3.68 7.37 6.37
CA LEU A 140 4.28 8.18 7.44
C LEU A 140 5.80 8.28 7.34
N LYS A 141 6.48 7.23 6.88
CA LYS A 141 7.94 7.28 6.65
C LYS A 141 8.28 8.20 5.49
N THR A 142 7.50 8.11 4.42
CA THR A 142 7.67 8.92 3.22
C THR A 142 7.43 10.40 3.51
N GLU A 143 6.33 10.70 4.22
CA GLU A 143 6.01 12.06 4.64
C GLU A 143 7.10 12.65 5.53
N ARG A 144 7.58 11.90 6.54
CA ARG A 144 8.68 12.36 7.39
C ARG A 144 9.96 12.65 6.61
N TYR A 145 10.29 11.80 5.64
CA TYR A 145 11.43 12.05 4.76
C TYR A 145 11.25 13.33 3.95
N LEU A 146 10.10 13.51 3.30
CA LEU A 146 9.85 14.69 2.46
C LEU A 146 9.71 15.98 3.25
N MET A 147 9.13 15.94 4.45
CA MET A 147 9.08 17.09 5.36
C MET A 147 10.44 17.43 5.95
N SER A 148 11.40 16.49 6.00
CA SER A 148 12.77 16.82 6.42
C SER A 148 13.57 17.60 5.38
N LEU A 149 13.03 17.78 4.18
CA LEU A 149 13.65 18.56 3.10
C LEU A 149 13.36 20.06 3.20
N SER A 150 12.37 20.46 4.01
CA SER A 150 12.05 21.86 4.31
C SER A 150 12.80 22.36 5.53
#